data_AF-B5VSQ9-F1
#
_entry.id   AF-B5VSQ9-F1
#
_cell.length_a   1.000
_cell.length_b   1.000
_cell.length_c   1.000
_cell.angle_alpha   90.00
_cell.angle_beta   90.00
_cell.angle_gamma   90.00
#
_symmetry.space_group_name_H-M   'P 1'
#
loop_
_entity.id
_entity.type
_entity.pdbx_description
1 polymer ?
#
loop_
_entity_poly.entity_id
_entity_poly.type
_entity_poly.pdbx_seq_one_letter_code
_entity_poly.pdbx_strand_id
1 'polypeptide(L)'
;NQLRAGAAHDNGEHRIHIDYRYLVSGINRTYIAPDPNNRRLLDEGMTWEKQLDMVDDLEKALEVGFDATQSMDWQLAFDELVLKFAPLLKSVSNILNSDGDINESIAINATALTLNFCLRFEAASNNSDEFGSGKDFAVYQYVSPYQALKTDADFLIWSSAVSVVGEIVDVIYKVNDLLIPEVYSFMTDNTTSSDLIKNVETARSTIDGLIESLGWIELNYRCERQCNWDEVCYTPSWGPSPMGMTEPGSHNEGFGTHFDESRQRLVINSKLQCININDLMVNRNH
;
A
#
# COMPACT_ATOMS: atom_id res chain seq x y z
N ASN A 1 17.86 5.51 12.45
CA ASN A 1 18.51 4.19 12.34
C ASN A 1 17.76 3.03 13.01
N GLN A 2 16.73 3.25 13.85
CA GLN A 2 15.93 2.16 14.45
C GLN A 2 14.78 1.64 13.57
N LEU A 3 14.28 2.43 12.61
CA LEU A 3 13.34 1.97 11.55
C LEU A 3 13.91 0.84 10.67
N ARG A 4 15.23 0.63 10.66
CA ARG A 4 15.88 -0.45 9.91
C ARG A 4 15.91 -1.80 10.65
N ALA A 5 15.65 -1.82 11.96
CA ALA A 5 15.69 -3.06 12.74
C ALA A 5 14.42 -3.92 12.54
N GLY A 6 13.28 -3.29 12.22
CA GLY A 6 12.05 -3.98 11.79
C GLY A 6 12.07 -4.38 10.30
N ALA A 7 12.82 -3.65 9.47
CA ALA A 7 12.90 -3.89 8.02
C ALA A 7 13.34 -5.32 7.65
N ALA A 8 14.13 -6.02 8.47
CA ALA A 8 14.49 -7.41 8.19
C ALA A 8 13.33 -8.40 8.40
N HIS A 9 12.34 -8.05 9.24
CA HIS A 9 11.12 -8.83 9.46
C HIS A 9 9.99 -8.36 8.55
N ASP A 10 9.95 -7.06 8.21
CA ASP A 10 8.96 -6.47 7.30
C ASP A 10 9.27 -6.80 5.83
N ASN A 11 10.54 -6.85 5.43
CA ASN A 11 10.94 -7.20 4.06
C ASN A 11 11.04 -8.72 3.82
N GLY A 12 10.76 -9.55 4.84
CA GLY A 12 10.85 -11.00 4.75
C GLY A 12 12.26 -11.53 4.45
N GLU A 13 12.37 -12.86 4.36
CA GLU A 13 13.59 -13.52 3.88
C GLU A 13 13.41 -13.90 2.40
N HIS A 14 13.95 -13.09 1.48
CA HIS A 14 13.94 -13.37 0.03
C HIS A 14 14.72 -14.64 -0.38
N ARG A 15 15.24 -15.44 0.57
CA ARG A 15 15.95 -16.70 0.26
C ARG A 15 15.01 -17.79 -0.24
N ILE A 16 13.70 -17.67 -0.02
CA ILE A 16 12.71 -18.59 -0.58
C ILE A 16 12.40 -18.11 -1.99
N HIS A 17 13.09 -18.69 -2.97
CA HIS A 17 12.76 -18.47 -4.37
C HIS A 17 11.42 -19.16 -4.67
N ILE A 18 10.36 -18.38 -4.88
CA ILE A 18 9.03 -18.83 -5.29
C ILE A 18 8.90 -18.66 -6.81
N ASP A 19 8.41 -19.69 -7.50
CA ASP A 19 8.03 -19.64 -8.91
C ASP A 19 6.57 -19.19 -8.99
N TYR A 20 6.37 -17.90 -9.23
CA TYR A 20 5.05 -17.29 -9.25
C TYR A 20 4.25 -17.65 -10.51
N ARG A 21 4.91 -18.17 -11.55
CA ARG A 21 4.27 -18.57 -12.81
C ARG A 21 3.24 -19.68 -12.61
N TYR A 22 3.44 -20.53 -11.62
CA TYR A 22 2.51 -21.60 -11.33
C TYR A 22 1.89 -21.45 -9.94
N LEU A 23 1.77 -20.20 -9.46
CA LEU A 23 1.20 -19.93 -8.14
C LEU A 23 -0.29 -20.26 -8.12
N VAL A 24 -0.62 -21.38 -7.50
CA VAL A 24 -2.00 -21.76 -7.17
C VAL A 24 -2.32 -21.25 -5.77
N SER A 25 -3.24 -20.30 -5.65
CA SER A 25 -3.66 -19.78 -4.35
C SER A 25 -5.17 -19.60 -4.28
N GLY A 26 -5.78 -19.75 -3.10
CA GLY A 26 -7.21 -19.45 -2.94
C GLY A 26 -7.58 -18.01 -3.28
N ILE A 27 -6.60 -17.09 -3.23
CA ILE A 27 -6.74 -15.68 -3.59
C ILE A 27 -7.15 -15.50 -5.06
N ASN A 28 -6.70 -16.37 -5.95
CA ASN A 28 -7.06 -16.27 -7.36
C ASN A 28 -8.43 -16.90 -7.70
N ARG A 29 -9.09 -17.59 -6.74
CA ARG A 29 -10.35 -18.34 -6.97
C ARG A 29 -11.57 -17.73 -6.31
N THR A 30 -11.40 -16.86 -5.32
CA THR A 30 -12.51 -16.25 -4.59
C THR A 30 -12.23 -14.79 -4.26
N TYR A 31 -13.29 -14.07 -3.95
CA TYR A 31 -13.18 -12.71 -3.41
C TYR A 31 -12.53 -12.78 -2.02
N ILE A 32 -11.62 -11.85 -1.76
CA ILE A 32 -11.03 -11.67 -0.44
C ILE A 32 -11.39 -10.28 0.06
N ALA A 33 -11.84 -10.22 1.31
CA ALA A 33 -12.13 -8.95 1.97
C ALA A 33 -10.89 -8.03 1.94
N PRO A 34 -11.00 -6.78 1.48
CA PRO A 34 -9.89 -5.82 1.48
C PRO A 34 -9.32 -5.61 2.89
N ASP A 35 -10.18 -5.54 3.90
CA ASP A 35 -9.81 -5.43 5.32
C ASP A 35 -9.00 -6.67 5.76
N PRO A 36 -7.71 -6.50 6.12
CA PRO A 36 -6.83 -7.59 6.53
C PRO A 36 -7.40 -8.42 7.67
N ASN A 37 -8.12 -7.79 8.60
CA ASN A 37 -8.68 -8.46 9.75
C ASN A 37 -9.86 -9.36 9.37
N ASN A 38 -10.48 -9.15 8.20
CA ASN A 38 -11.63 -9.89 7.69
C ASN A 38 -11.30 -10.91 6.59
N ARG A 39 -10.04 -11.03 6.18
CA ARG A 39 -9.62 -11.96 5.11
C ARG A 39 -9.86 -13.41 5.52
N ARG A 40 -10.62 -14.14 4.71
CA ARG A 40 -10.84 -15.59 4.84
C ARG A 40 -10.75 -16.22 3.47
N LEU A 41 -9.93 -17.27 3.36
CA LEU A 41 -9.77 -18.05 2.13
C LEU A 41 -10.86 -19.12 1.98
N LEU A 42 -11.35 -19.64 3.10
CA LEU A 42 -12.43 -20.61 3.17
C LEU A 42 -13.72 -19.87 3.55
N ASP A 43 -14.36 -19.29 2.55
CA ASP A 43 -15.66 -18.63 2.67
C ASP A 43 -16.70 -19.31 1.77
N GLU A 44 -17.92 -18.79 1.73
CA GLU A 44 -18.99 -19.33 0.88
C GLU A 44 -18.63 -19.29 -0.62
N GLY A 45 -17.68 -18.42 -1.02
CA GLY A 45 -17.19 -18.31 -2.38
C GLY A 45 -16.24 -19.44 -2.80
N MET A 46 -15.69 -20.21 -1.84
CA MET A 46 -14.77 -21.33 -2.07
C MET A 46 -15.51 -22.67 -2.15
N THR A 47 -16.24 -22.88 -3.24
CA THR A 47 -16.97 -24.12 -3.54
C THR A 47 -16.04 -25.33 -3.70
N TRP A 48 -16.56 -26.55 -3.50
CA TRP A 48 -15.82 -27.79 -3.74
C TRP A 48 -15.24 -27.89 -5.15
N GLU A 49 -15.96 -27.44 -6.17
CA GLU A 49 -15.49 -27.44 -7.56
C GLU A 49 -14.22 -26.60 -7.74
N LYS A 50 -14.21 -25.37 -7.20
CA LYS A 50 -13.00 -24.52 -7.19
C LYS A 50 -11.84 -25.15 -6.42
N GLN A 51 -12.11 -25.90 -5.35
CA GLN A 51 -11.07 -26.60 -4.61
C GLN A 51 -10.48 -27.76 -5.44
N LEU A 52 -11.30 -28.48 -6.20
CA LEU A 52 -10.84 -29.49 -7.15
C LEU A 52 -9.99 -28.86 -8.26
N ASP A 53 -10.42 -27.74 -8.85
CA ASP A 53 -9.63 -27.02 -9.85
C ASP A 53 -8.25 -26.62 -9.31
N MET A 54 -8.15 -26.22 -8.04
CA MET A 54 -6.88 -25.92 -7.40
C MET A 54 -5.98 -27.16 -7.26
N VAL A 55 -6.57 -28.33 -6.98
CA VAL A 55 -5.82 -29.59 -6.93
C VAL A 55 -5.30 -29.95 -8.32
N ASP A 56 -6.14 -29.87 -9.35
CA ASP A 56 -5.77 -30.17 -10.74
C ASP A 56 -4.65 -29.25 -11.24
N ASP A 57 -4.70 -27.96 -10.90
CA ASP A 57 -3.64 -27.01 -11.25
C ASP A 57 -2.34 -27.30 -10.51
N LEU A 58 -2.42 -27.70 -9.23
CA LEU A 58 -1.25 -28.08 -8.45
C LEU A 58 -0.59 -29.33 -9.04
N GLU A 59 -1.38 -30.33 -9.45
CA GLU A 59 -0.87 -31.53 -10.12
C GLU A 59 -0.13 -31.16 -11.41
N LYS A 60 -0.73 -30.33 -12.27
CA LYS A 60 -0.07 -29.83 -13.51
C LYS A 60 1.21 -29.05 -13.22
N ALA A 61 1.20 -28.18 -12.20
CA ALA A 61 2.38 -27.41 -11.81
C ALA A 61 3.53 -28.33 -11.34
N LEU A 62 3.20 -29.39 -10.58
CA LEU A 62 4.17 -30.38 -10.13
C LEU A 62 4.73 -31.24 -11.27
N GLU A 63 3.93 -31.52 -12.32
CA GLU A 63 4.38 -32.26 -13.50
C GLU A 63 5.43 -31.50 -14.33
N VAL A 64 5.24 -30.18 -14.50
CA VAL A 64 6.20 -29.31 -15.23
C VAL A 64 7.50 -29.16 -14.45
N GLY A 65 7.41 -29.18 -13.12
CA GLY A 65 8.51 -28.92 -12.22
C GLY A 65 8.72 -27.42 -11.96
N PHE A 66 9.44 -27.13 -10.89
CA PHE A 66 9.61 -25.79 -10.35
C PHE A 66 10.99 -25.21 -10.69
N ASP A 67 11.03 -24.05 -11.34
CA ASP A 67 12.28 -23.33 -11.62
C ASP A 67 12.09 -21.83 -11.41
N ALA A 68 12.40 -21.38 -10.20
CA ALA A 68 12.24 -19.99 -9.81
C ALA A 68 13.14 -19.01 -10.60
N THR A 69 14.19 -19.47 -11.29
CA THR A 69 15.05 -18.57 -12.10
C THR A 69 14.31 -17.99 -13.31
N GLN A 70 13.25 -18.67 -13.74
CA GLN A 70 12.40 -18.25 -14.85
C GLN A 70 11.16 -17.46 -14.39
N SER A 71 11.02 -17.22 -13.09
CA SER A 71 9.98 -16.37 -12.51
C SER A 71 10.54 -14.99 -12.18
N MET A 72 9.67 -13.99 -12.23
CA MET A 72 9.92 -12.69 -11.59
C MET A 72 9.58 -12.79 -10.11
N ASP A 73 10.36 -12.11 -9.26
CA ASP A 73 10.02 -11.93 -7.85
C ASP A 73 8.96 -10.82 -7.72
N TRP A 74 7.70 -11.24 -7.64
CA TRP A 74 6.58 -10.31 -7.51
C TRP A 74 6.51 -9.63 -6.15
N GLN A 75 7.03 -10.25 -5.08
CA GLN A 75 7.09 -9.60 -3.77
C GLN A 75 8.00 -8.38 -3.85
N LEU A 76 9.21 -8.55 -4.38
CA LEU A 76 10.14 -7.44 -4.58
C LEU A 76 9.54 -6.34 -5.46
N ALA A 77 8.82 -6.71 -6.53
CA ALA A 77 8.17 -5.75 -7.40
C ALA A 77 7.10 -4.91 -6.66
N PHE A 78 6.26 -5.55 -5.84
CA PHE A 78 5.26 -4.85 -5.04
C PHE A 78 5.88 -3.98 -3.93
N ASP A 79 6.92 -4.48 -3.26
CA ASP A 79 7.64 -3.71 -2.23
C ASP A 79 8.25 -2.43 -2.82
N GLU A 80 8.83 -2.53 -4.03
CA GLU A 80 9.33 -1.35 -4.73
C GLU A 80 8.23 -0.33 -5.06
N LEU A 81 7.02 -0.79 -5.41
CA LEU A 81 5.88 0.10 -5.65
C LEU A 81 5.48 0.83 -4.36
N VAL A 82 5.36 0.10 -3.25
CA VAL A 82 5.05 0.67 -1.93
C VAL A 82 6.11 1.70 -1.53
N LEU A 83 7.38 1.35 -1.64
CA LEU A 83 8.50 2.25 -1.30
C LEU A 83 8.53 3.52 -2.14
N LYS A 84 8.13 3.47 -3.42
CA LYS A 84 8.11 4.63 -4.32
C LYS A 84 6.88 5.51 -4.10
N PHE A 85 5.70 4.93 -3.91
CA PHE A 85 4.44 5.68 -3.86
C PHE A 85 3.99 6.06 -2.45
N ALA A 86 4.23 5.24 -1.43
CA ALA A 86 3.76 5.53 -0.08
C ALA A 86 4.27 6.87 0.48
N PRO A 87 5.57 7.23 0.32
CA PRO A 87 6.06 8.52 0.80
C PRO A 87 5.43 9.71 0.07
N LEU A 88 5.22 9.60 -1.25
CA LEU A 88 4.60 10.65 -2.05
C LEU A 88 3.15 10.88 -1.62
N LEU A 89 2.34 9.81 -1.59
CA LEU A 89 0.93 9.87 -1.19
C LEU A 89 0.78 10.42 0.22
N LYS A 90 1.63 9.97 1.15
CA LYS A 90 1.61 10.46 2.53
C LYS A 90 2.00 11.92 2.66
N SER A 91 2.97 12.38 1.87
CA SER A 91 3.40 13.78 1.87
C SER A 91 2.30 14.69 1.33
N VAL A 92 1.65 14.29 0.24
CA VAL A 92 0.50 15.01 -0.33
C VAL A 92 -0.66 15.05 0.66
N SER A 93 -1.02 13.92 1.27
CA SER A 93 -2.07 13.86 2.31
C SER A 93 -1.76 14.78 3.51
N ASN A 94 -0.52 14.78 4.01
CA ASN A 94 -0.12 15.66 5.11
C ASN A 94 -0.24 17.14 4.76
N ILE A 95 0.14 17.54 3.55
CA ILE A 95 0.02 18.92 3.08
C ILE A 95 -1.45 19.30 2.95
N LEU A 96 -2.28 18.42 2.37
CA LEU A 96 -3.71 18.67 2.21
C LEU A 96 -4.46 18.75 3.55
N ASN A 97 -3.94 18.09 4.59
CA ASN A 97 -4.50 18.04 5.94
C ASN A 97 -3.79 18.96 6.95
N SER A 98 -2.94 19.91 6.50
CA SER A 98 -2.25 20.80 7.46
C SER A 98 -3.22 21.80 8.10
N ASP A 99 -3.45 21.64 9.40
CA ASP A 99 -4.26 22.55 10.18
C ASP A 99 -3.50 23.87 10.42
N GLY A 100 -3.99 24.97 9.86
CA GLY A 100 -3.48 26.32 10.09
C GLY A 100 -2.79 26.98 8.89
N ASP A 101 -2.54 26.24 7.81
CA ASP A 101 -2.09 26.84 6.55
C ASP A 101 -3.25 27.44 5.76
N ILE A 102 -2.96 28.51 5.01
CA ILE A 102 -3.92 29.10 4.08
C ILE A 102 -4.02 28.19 2.84
N ASN A 103 -5.23 28.00 2.30
CA ASN A 103 -5.51 27.06 1.21
C ASN A 103 -4.63 27.27 -0.04
N GLU A 104 -4.19 28.50 -0.31
CA GLU A 104 -3.27 28.83 -1.38
C GLU A 104 -1.90 28.15 -1.17
N SER A 105 -1.37 28.19 0.06
CA SER A 105 -0.11 27.52 0.42
C SER A 105 -0.24 26.00 0.28
N ILE A 106 -1.37 25.44 0.73
CA ILE A 106 -1.69 24.02 0.58
C ILE A 106 -1.69 23.62 -0.89
N ALA A 107 -2.38 24.39 -1.75
CA ALA A 107 -2.46 24.12 -3.19
C ALA A 107 -1.08 24.19 -3.87
N ILE A 108 -0.27 25.21 -3.55
CA ILE A 108 1.10 25.36 -4.10
C ILE A 108 1.97 24.17 -3.71
N ASN A 109 1.99 23.81 -2.43
CA ASN A 109 2.85 22.74 -1.92
C ASN A 109 2.43 21.36 -2.46
N ALA A 110 1.13 21.08 -2.50
CA ALA A 110 0.63 19.83 -3.07
C ALA A 110 0.95 19.74 -4.57
N THR A 111 0.73 20.83 -5.31
CA THR A 111 1.05 20.92 -6.75
C THR A 111 2.54 20.75 -7.00
N ALA A 112 3.41 21.32 -6.17
CA ALA A 112 4.87 21.17 -6.34
C ALA A 112 5.32 19.70 -6.29
N LEU A 113 4.64 18.86 -5.50
CA LEU A 113 4.91 17.42 -5.45
C LEU A 113 4.30 16.67 -6.64
N THR A 114 3.05 16.96 -7.01
CA THR A 114 2.35 16.21 -8.07
C THR A 114 2.77 16.64 -9.48
N LEU A 115 3.13 17.91 -9.68
CA LEU A 115 3.52 18.45 -10.99
C LEU A 115 4.77 17.77 -11.53
N ASN A 116 5.80 17.58 -10.70
CA ASN A 116 7.02 16.90 -11.14
C ASN A 116 6.77 15.46 -11.61
N PHE A 117 5.83 14.78 -10.97
CA PHE A 117 5.40 13.46 -11.41
C PHE A 117 4.69 13.53 -12.77
N CYS A 118 3.73 14.45 -12.93
CA CYS A 118 2.96 14.58 -14.17
C CYS A 118 3.86 14.98 -15.36
N LEU A 119 4.71 16.00 -15.18
CA LEU A 119 5.64 16.49 -16.21
C LEU A 119 6.63 15.41 -16.68
N ARG A 120 7.01 14.47 -15.81
CA ARG A 120 7.91 13.37 -16.18
C ARG A 120 7.36 12.49 -17.29
N PHE A 121 6.03 12.36 -17.36
CA PHE A 121 5.35 11.48 -18.30
C PHE A 121 4.56 12.25 -19.37
N GLU A 122 4.62 13.58 -19.37
CA GLU A 122 4.12 14.37 -20.49
C GLU A 122 4.89 14.05 -21.77
N ALA A 123 4.16 13.98 -22.88
CA ALA A 123 4.77 13.75 -24.18
C ALA A 123 5.74 14.90 -24.51
N ALA A 124 7.00 14.56 -24.81
CA ALA A 124 7.85 15.50 -25.53
C ALA A 124 7.20 15.73 -26.91
N SER A 125 6.81 16.98 -27.18
CA SER A 125 6.04 17.36 -28.36
C SER A 125 6.47 16.62 -29.65
N ASN A 126 5.50 15.95 -30.30
CA ASN A 126 5.52 15.42 -31.67
C ASN A 126 6.11 14.03 -31.96
N ASN A 127 6.48 13.21 -30.98
CA ASN A 127 6.79 11.80 -31.25
C ASN A 127 5.68 10.89 -30.73
N SER A 128 5.15 10.05 -31.62
CA SER A 128 4.30 8.93 -31.25
C SER A 128 5.17 7.89 -30.54
N ASP A 129 5.36 8.06 -29.24
CA ASP A 129 6.07 7.09 -28.42
C ASP A 129 5.31 5.76 -28.46
N GLU A 130 6.01 4.69 -28.82
CA GLU A 130 5.46 3.33 -29.03
C GLU A 130 4.69 2.81 -27.79
N PHE A 131 4.99 3.37 -26.62
CA PHE A 131 4.42 3.01 -25.31
C PHE A 131 3.37 4.00 -24.80
N GLY A 132 2.96 4.98 -25.61
CA GLY A 132 1.99 6.03 -25.24
C GLY A 132 2.61 7.21 -24.48
N SER A 133 1.75 8.07 -23.92
CA SER A 133 2.16 9.25 -23.14
C SER A 133 1.21 9.50 -21.98
N GLY A 134 1.64 10.27 -20.98
CA GLY A 134 0.82 10.64 -19.83
C GLY A 134 0.63 9.46 -18.87
N LYS A 135 -0.62 9.17 -18.51
CA LYS A 135 -0.97 8.18 -17.49
C LYS A 135 -0.57 6.76 -17.89
N ASP A 136 -0.87 6.35 -19.12
CA ASP A 136 -0.61 4.98 -19.58
C ASP A 136 0.89 4.65 -19.57
N PHE A 137 1.71 5.63 -19.98
CA PHE A 137 3.16 5.50 -19.95
C PHE A 137 3.69 5.48 -18.51
N ALA A 138 3.12 6.28 -17.61
CA ALA A 138 3.46 6.22 -16.19
C ALA A 138 3.16 4.84 -15.61
N VAL A 139 1.96 4.30 -15.83
CA VAL A 139 1.58 2.96 -15.36
C VAL A 139 2.54 1.91 -15.91
N TYR A 140 2.77 1.90 -17.23
CA TYR A 140 3.69 0.97 -17.88
C TYR A 140 5.09 0.99 -17.26
N GLN A 141 5.66 2.18 -17.01
CA GLN A 141 7.01 2.31 -16.45
C GLN A 141 7.16 1.72 -15.04
N TYR A 142 6.09 1.73 -14.24
CA TYR A 142 6.12 1.18 -12.89
C TYR A 142 5.77 -0.31 -12.82
N VAL A 143 5.05 -0.85 -13.80
CA VAL A 143 4.57 -2.25 -13.78
C VAL A 143 5.14 -3.12 -14.91
N SER A 144 6.05 -2.60 -15.72
CA SER A 144 6.70 -3.38 -16.79
C SER A 144 7.41 -4.59 -16.17
N PRO A 145 7.06 -5.82 -16.59
CA PRO A 145 7.64 -7.01 -15.99
C PRO A 145 9.11 -7.15 -16.40
N TYR A 146 9.96 -7.58 -15.47
CA TYR A 146 11.40 -7.81 -15.71
C TYR A 146 11.67 -9.06 -16.56
N GLN A 147 10.69 -9.97 -16.61
CA GLN A 147 10.73 -11.20 -17.41
C GLN A 147 9.44 -11.35 -18.21
N ALA A 148 9.48 -12.14 -19.28
CA ALA A 148 8.27 -12.41 -20.05
C ALA A 148 7.26 -13.20 -19.20
N LEU A 149 6.02 -12.69 -19.14
CA LEU A 149 4.88 -13.37 -18.53
C LEU A 149 4.54 -14.62 -19.36
N LYS A 150 4.40 -15.78 -18.71
CA LYS A 150 4.21 -17.06 -19.43
C LYS A 150 2.86 -17.70 -19.17
N THR A 151 2.28 -17.45 -18.01
CA THR A 151 1.16 -18.22 -17.45
C THR A 151 0.02 -17.31 -17.04
N ASP A 152 -1.18 -17.88 -16.91
CA ASP A 152 -2.35 -17.13 -16.46
C ASP A 152 -2.15 -16.54 -15.05
N ALA A 153 -1.41 -17.23 -14.18
CA ALA A 153 -1.05 -16.73 -12.86
C ALA A 153 -0.15 -15.49 -12.95
N ASP A 154 0.86 -15.48 -13.83
CA ASP A 154 1.70 -14.30 -14.07
C ASP A 154 0.87 -13.11 -14.56
N PHE A 155 -0.01 -13.35 -15.54
CA PHE A 155 -0.87 -12.31 -16.08
C PHE A 155 -1.84 -11.77 -15.03
N LEU A 156 -2.36 -12.64 -14.14
CA LEU A 156 -3.25 -12.22 -13.06
C LEU A 156 -2.52 -11.33 -12.05
N ILE A 157 -1.31 -11.72 -11.62
CA ILE A 157 -0.51 -10.91 -10.69
C ILE A 157 -0.15 -9.57 -11.33
N TRP A 158 0.31 -9.60 -12.58
CA TRP A 158 0.65 -8.38 -13.33
C TRP A 158 -0.56 -7.46 -13.52
N SER A 159 -1.71 -7.98 -13.92
CA SER A 159 -2.94 -7.19 -14.11
C SER A 159 -3.43 -6.55 -12.81
N SER A 160 -3.20 -7.21 -11.67
CA SER A 160 -3.47 -6.63 -10.35
C SER A 160 -2.53 -5.46 -10.05
N ALA A 161 -1.24 -5.60 -10.39
CA ALA A 161 -0.26 -4.51 -10.27
C ALA A 161 -0.64 -3.30 -11.13
N VAL A 162 -0.99 -3.55 -12.40
CA VAL A 162 -1.46 -2.52 -13.35
C VAL A 162 -2.67 -1.79 -12.80
N SER A 163 -3.64 -2.51 -12.23
CA SER A 163 -4.86 -1.91 -11.67
C SER A 163 -4.54 -0.99 -10.48
N VAL A 164 -3.75 -1.46 -9.52
CA VAL A 164 -3.37 -0.68 -8.33
C VAL A 164 -2.57 0.56 -8.72
N VAL A 165 -1.55 0.41 -9.58
CA VAL A 165 -0.74 1.54 -10.04
C VAL A 165 -1.56 2.52 -10.89
N GLY A 166 -2.49 2.01 -11.70
CA GLY A 166 -3.45 2.81 -12.46
C GLY A 166 -4.24 3.75 -11.54
N GLU A 167 -4.83 3.22 -10.47
CA GLU A 167 -5.57 4.04 -9.50
C GLU A 167 -4.68 5.10 -8.81
N ILE A 168 -3.44 4.72 -8.45
CA ILE A 168 -2.49 5.65 -7.83
C ILE A 168 -2.14 6.80 -8.79
N VAL A 169 -1.79 6.47 -10.03
CA VAL A 169 -1.47 7.45 -11.08
C VAL A 169 -2.67 8.35 -11.35
N ASP A 170 -3.87 7.79 -11.46
CA ASP A 170 -5.09 8.55 -11.70
C ASP A 170 -5.36 9.59 -10.63
N VAL A 171 -5.16 9.23 -9.35
CA VAL A 171 -5.35 10.14 -8.22
C VAL A 171 -4.28 11.24 -8.22
N ILE A 172 -3.01 10.92 -8.49
CA ILE A 172 -1.95 11.93 -8.57
C ILE A 172 -2.27 12.97 -9.64
N TYR A 173 -2.67 12.52 -10.83
CA TYR A 173 -3.07 13.42 -11.92
C TYR A 173 -4.32 14.21 -11.56
N LYS A 174 -5.35 13.59 -10.96
CA LYS A 174 -6.58 14.27 -10.56
C LYS A 174 -6.31 15.39 -9.55
N VAL A 175 -5.45 15.16 -8.56
CA VAL A 175 -5.04 16.21 -7.60
C VAL A 175 -4.31 17.33 -8.33
N ASN A 176 -3.39 16.99 -9.23
CA ASN A 176 -2.63 17.95 -10.00
C ASN A 176 -3.55 18.84 -10.88
N ASP A 177 -4.48 18.23 -11.62
CA ASP A 177 -5.41 18.90 -12.52
C ASP A 177 -6.38 19.83 -11.76
N LEU A 178 -6.73 19.48 -10.52
CA LEU A 178 -7.57 20.32 -9.65
C LEU A 178 -6.82 21.55 -9.11
N LEU A 179 -5.54 21.42 -8.79
CA LEU A 179 -4.79 22.45 -8.07
C LEU A 179 -3.92 23.34 -8.96
N ILE A 180 -3.46 22.86 -10.12
CA ILE A 180 -2.67 23.67 -11.07
C ILE A 180 -3.37 24.96 -11.48
N PRO A 181 -4.66 24.96 -11.90
CA PRO A 181 -5.33 26.18 -12.34
C PRO A 181 -5.40 27.22 -11.21
N GLU A 182 -5.61 26.74 -9.98
CA GLU A 182 -5.66 27.56 -8.78
C GLU A 182 -4.32 28.23 -8.49
N VAL A 183 -3.25 27.44 -8.50
CA VAL A 183 -1.88 27.93 -8.33
C VAL A 183 -1.50 28.92 -9.42
N TYR A 184 -1.85 28.65 -10.69
CA TYR A 184 -1.56 29.55 -11.79
C TYR A 184 -2.28 30.90 -11.64
N SER A 185 -3.57 30.90 -11.25
CA SER A 185 -4.34 32.12 -11.01
C SER A 185 -3.77 32.96 -9.86
N PHE A 186 -3.32 32.30 -8.80
CA PHE A 186 -2.73 32.98 -7.65
C PHE A 186 -1.35 33.57 -7.99
N MET A 187 -0.50 32.79 -8.67
CA MET A 187 0.88 33.22 -8.99
C MET A 187 0.95 34.25 -10.12
N THR A 188 0.03 34.22 -11.08
CA THR A 188 0.07 35.08 -12.28
C THR A 188 -0.85 36.29 -12.13
N ASP A 189 -2.09 36.08 -11.70
CA ASP A 189 -3.14 37.10 -11.70
C ASP A 189 -3.37 37.71 -10.30
N ASN A 190 -2.73 37.15 -9.27
CA ASN A 190 -2.92 37.52 -7.85
C ASN A 190 -4.40 37.48 -7.43
N THR A 191 -5.16 36.58 -8.05
CA THR A 191 -6.58 36.34 -7.74
C THR A 191 -6.74 34.99 -7.09
N THR A 192 -7.50 34.94 -5.99
CA THR A 192 -7.96 33.68 -5.41
C THR A 192 -9.27 33.28 -6.08
N SER A 193 -9.33 32.09 -6.68
CA SER A 193 -10.58 31.52 -7.18
C SER A 193 -11.58 31.31 -6.06
N SER A 194 -12.88 31.50 -6.35
CA SER A 194 -13.94 31.12 -5.41
C SER A 194 -13.99 29.62 -5.13
N ASP A 195 -13.41 28.80 -6.02
CA ASP A 195 -13.48 27.35 -5.96
C ASP A 195 -12.26 26.72 -5.26
N LEU A 196 -11.25 27.50 -4.87
CA LEU A 196 -10.01 27.00 -4.25
C LEU A 196 -10.29 26.08 -3.05
N ILE A 197 -11.15 26.51 -2.13
CA ILE A 197 -11.49 25.75 -0.92
C ILE A 197 -12.09 24.39 -1.31
N LYS A 198 -13.03 24.39 -2.23
CA LYS A 198 -13.70 23.19 -2.74
C LYS A 198 -12.74 22.26 -3.46
N ASN A 199 -11.81 22.81 -4.26
CA ASN A 199 -10.82 22.04 -5.00
C ASN A 199 -9.80 21.39 -4.04
N VAL A 200 -9.38 22.10 -3.00
CA VAL A 200 -8.52 21.54 -1.92
C VAL A 200 -9.25 20.44 -1.14
N GLU A 201 -10.51 20.63 -0.76
CA GLU A 201 -11.32 19.59 -0.09
C GLU A 201 -11.54 18.35 -0.97
N THR A 202 -11.75 18.56 -2.28
CA THR A 202 -11.90 17.47 -3.25
C THR A 202 -10.58 16.72 -3.44
N ALA A 203 -9.44 17.43 -3.49
CA ALA A 203 -8.13 16.81 -3.55
C ALA A 203 -7.83 16.00 -2.28
N ARG A 204 -8.14 16.55 -1.11
CA ARG A 204 -7.99 15.89 0.20
C ARG A 204 -8.76 14.58 0.26
N SER A 205 -10.07 14.63 0.00
CA SER A 205 -10.93 13.43 0.02
C SER A 205 -10.50 12.37 -1.00
N THR A 206 -10.01 12.79 -2.18
CA THR A 206 -9.51 11.85 -3.19
C THR A 206 -8.26 11.11 -2.72
N ILE A 207 -7.29 11.84 -2.14
CA ILE A 207 -6.03 11.24 -1.65
C ILE A 207 -6.28 10.36 -0.43
N ASP A 208 -7.05 10.85 0.54
CA ASP A 208 -7.31 10.10 1.76
C ASP A 208 -8.13 8.83 1.48
N GLY A 209 -9.08 8.89 0.53
CA GLY A 209 -9.81 7.72 0.05
C GLY A 209 -8.93 6.68 -0.63
N LEU A 210 -7.92 7.10 -1.42
CA LEU A 210 -6.93 6.19 -1.99
C LEU A 210 -6.08 5.54 -0.90
N ILE A 211 -5.57 6.32 0.05
CA ILE A 211 -4.76 5.83 1.18
C ILE A 211 -5.52 4.79 2.00
N GLU A 212 -6.81 5.05 2.26
CA GLU A 212 -7.69 4.12 2.97
C GLU A 212 -7.90 2.82 2.16
N SER A 213 -8.17 2.93 0.86
CA SER A 213 -8.36 1.79 -0.05
C SER A 213 -7.11 0.89 -0.14
N LEU A 214 -5.92 1.49 -0.28
CA LEU A 214 -4.66 0.76 -0.37
C LEU A 214 -4.34 -0.03 0.90
N GLY A 215 -4.69 0.51 2.08
CA GLY A 215 -4.49 -0.18 3.35
C GLY A 215 -3.03 -0.50 3.69
N TRP A 216 -2.05 0.15 3.04
CA TRP A 216 -0.63 -0.11 3.27
C TRP A 216 -0.20 0.25 4.69
N ILE A 217 0.75 -0.51 5.23
CA ILE A 217 1.20 -0.33 6.61
C ILE A 217 1.91 1.03 6.76
N GLU A 218 2.71 1.38 5.76
CA GLU A 218 3.50 2.62 5.63
C GLU A 218 2.63 3.88 5.64
N LEU A 219 1.36 3.74 5.24
CA LEU A 219 0.41 4.83 5.14
C LEU A 219 -0.38 5.04 6.44
N ASN A 220 -0.66 3.96 7.18
CA ASN A 220 -1.67 3.96 8.24
C ASN A 220 -1.09 3.87 9.64
N TYR A 221 0.08 3.26 9.81
CA TYR A 221 0.64 3.04 11.14
C TYR A 221 1.60 4.16 11.51
N ARG A 222 1.22 4.93 12.53
CA ARG A 222 2.06 5.99 13.11
C ARG A 222 2.19 5.77 14.59
N CYS A 223 3.37 6.03 15.13
CA CYS A 223 3.49 6.18 16.57
C CYS A 223 2.74 7.43 17.03
N GLU A 224 1.98 7.29 18.11
CA GLU A 224 1.19 8.36 18.71
C GLU A 224 2.04 9.59 19.07
N ARG A 225 3.31 9.34 19.39
CA ARG A 225 4.31 10.37 19.68
C ARG A 225 5.69 9.95 19.21
N GLN A 226 6.61 10.91 19.11
CA GLN A 226 8.02 10.59 19.02
C GLN A 226 8.44 9.87 20.30
N CYS A 227 8.90 8.63 20.17
CA CYS A 227 9.34 7.84 21.31
C CYS A 227 10.62 8.44 21.92
N ASN A 228 10.74 8.31 23.25
CA ASN A 228 11.95 8.70 23.98
C ASN A 228 13.12 7.79 23.59
N TRP A 229 14.34 8.18 23.99
CA TRP A 229 15.55 7.44 23.65
C TRP A 229 15.58 6.00 24.19
N ASP A 230 14.85 5.74 25.27
CA ASP A 230 14.67 4.45 25.95
C ASP A 230 13.37 3.74 25.57
N GLU A 231 12.69 4.22 24.53
CA GLU A 231 11.43 3.67 24.04
C GLU A 231 11.53 3.25 22.57
N VAL A 232 10.71 2.26 22.20
CA VAL A 232 10.58 1.78 20.82
C VAL A 232 9.14 1.93 20.36
N CYS A 233 8.97 2.42 19.13
CA CYS A 233 7.67 2.41 18.46
C CYS A 233 7.32 0.97 18.09
N TYR A 234 6.40 0.36 18.83
CA TYR A 234 6.07 -1.04 18.65
C TYR A 234 4.89 -1.20 17.70
N THR A 235 5.10 -1.94 16.62
CA THR A 235 4.04 -2.40 15.70
C THR A 235 3.56 -3.78 16.18
N PRO A 236 2.32 -3.91 16.67
CA PRO A 236 1.78 -5.22 17.01
C PRO A 236 1.70 -6.09 15.76
N SER A 237 2.08 -7.37 15.87
CA SER A 237 2.02 -8.33 14.75
C SER A 237 1.18 -9.55 15.12
N TRP A 238 0.51 -10.14 14.12
CA TRP A 238 -0.17 -11.42 14.25
C TRP A 238 0.87 -12.55 14.17
N GLY A 239 1.60 -12.79 15.26
CA GLY A 239 2.65 -13.80 15.32
C GLY A 239 3.34 -13.87 16.67
N PRO A 240 4.29 -14.82 16.86
CA PRO A 240 5.10 -14.88 18.06
C PRO A 240 5.97 -13.62 18.12
N SER A 241 5.50 -12.62 18.86
CA SER A 241 6.30 -11.47 19.22
C SER A 241 7.15 -11.82 20.43
N PRO A 242 8.42 -11.37 20.51
CA PRO A 242 9.22 -11.48 21.74
C PRO A 242 8.54 -10.79 22.93
N MET A 243 7.51 -9.98 22.68
CA MET A 243 6.74 -9.26 23.69
C MET A 243 5.54 -10.03 24.26
N GLY A 244 5.23 -11.22 23.72
CA GLY A 244 4.02 -11.97 24.08
C GLY A 244 2.77 -11.23 23.59
N MET A 245 2.03 -11.83 22.67
CA MET A 245 0.73 -11.29 22.28
C MET A 245 -0.37 -11.93 23.13
N THR A 246 -1.51 -11.27 23.20
CA THR A 246 -2.75 -11.83 23.74
C THR A 246 -2.99 -13.23 23.17
N GLU A 247 -3.49 -14.15 24.00
CA GLU A 247 -3.85 -15.49 23.53
C GLU A 247 -4.74 -15.42 22.27
N PRO A 248 -4.38 -16.13 21.18
CA PRO A 248 -5.20 -16.15 19.98
C PRO A 248 -6.64 -16.57 20.29
N GLY A 249 -7.62 -15.74 19.92
CA GLY A 249 -9.05 -16.00 20.21
C GLY A 249 -9.56 -15.48 21.56
N SER A 250 -8.70 -14.83 22.35
CA SER A 250 -9.14 -14.07 23.52
C SER A 250 -10.03 -12.88 23.10
N HIS A 251 -11.06 -12.60 23.90
CA HIS A 251 -11.86 -11.38 23.78
C HIS A 251 -11.29 -10.25 24.63
N ASN A 252 -10.27 -10.54 25.45
CA ASN A 252 -9.67 -9.54 26.32
C ASN A 252 -8.71 -8.69 25.50
N GLU A 253 -8.91 -7.38 25.56
CA GLU A 253 -8.00 -6.41 24.96
C GLU A 253 -6.61 -6.57 25.57
N GLY A 254 -5.62 -6.82 24.72
CA GLY A 254 -4.21 -6.84 25.11
C GLY A 254 -3.47 -5.62 24.56
N PHE A 255 -2.19 -5.52 24.90
CA PHE A 255 -1.36 -4.39 24.50
C PHE A 255 -1.35 -4.18 22.97
N GLY A 256 -1.72 -2.97 22.53
CA GLY A 256 -1.76 -2.61 21.10
C GLY A 256 -2.92 -3.21 20.31
N THR A 257 -3.91 -3.82 20.97
CA THR A 257 -5.12 -4.37 20.35
C THR A 257 -6.38 -3.85 21.02
N HIS A 258 -7.49 -3.78 20.28
CA HIS A 258 -8.82 -3.55 20.84
C HIS A 258 -9.80 -4.59 20.30
N PHE A 259 -10.87 -4.87 21.05
CA PHE A 259 -11.91 -5.76 20.54
C PHE A 259 -12.89 -4.98 19.68
N ASP A 260 -13.00 -5.38 18.43
CA ASP A 260 -13.95 -4.77 17.51
C ASP A 260 -15.28 -5.54 17.57
N GLU A 261 -16.28 -4.92 18.18
CA GLU A 261 -17.63 -5.51 18.33
C GLU A 261 -18.30 -5.78 16.98
N SER A 262 -18.06 -4.95 15.96
CA SER A 262 -18.66 -5.15 14.63
C SER A 262 -18.07 -6.37 13.92
N ARG A 263 -16.78 -6.63 14.16
CA ARG A 263 -16.02 -7.72 13.55
C ARG A 263 -15.97 -8.98 14.42
N GLN A 264 -16.40 -8.88 15.68
CA GLN A 264 -16.32 -9.92 16.73
C GLN A 264 -14.91 -10.51 16.85
N ARG A 265 -13.87 -9.66 16.85
CA ARG A 265 -12.47 -10.08 16.94
C ARG A 265 -11.57 -8.98 17.51
N LEU A 266 -10.40 -9.38 18.02
CA LEU A 266 -9.33 -8.44 18.33
C LEU A 266 -8.74 -7.86 17.03
N VAL A 267 -8.47 -6.56 17.02
CA VAL A 267 -7.88 -5.82 15.90
C VAL A 267 -6.68 -5.05 16.42
N ILE A 268 -5.65 -4.92 15.59
CA ILE A 268 -4.44 -4.14 15.90
C ILE A 268 -4.78 -2.64 15.81
N ASN A 269 -4.35 -1.87 16.81
CA ASN A 269 -4.50 -0.42 16.81
C ASN A 269 -3.66 0.21 15.70
N SER A 270 -4.25 1.08 14.88
CA SER A 270 -3.53 1.85 13.85
C SER A 270 -2.57 2.88 14.44
N LYS A 271 -2.89 3.38 15.63
CA LYS A 271 -2.02 4.22 16.45
C LYS A 271 -1.08 3.34 17.27
N LEU A 272 0.20 3.38 16.92
CA LEU A 272 1.25 2.61 17.58
C LEU A 272 1.69 3.27 18.88
N GLN A 273 1.99 2.45 19.88
CA GLN A 273 2.42 2.92 21.19
C GLN A 273 3.94 2.83 21.34
N CYS A 274 4.51 3.83 22.01
CA CYS A 274 5.91 3.79 22.44
C CYS A 274 6.03 2.95 23.70
N ILE A 275 6.85 1.90 23.66
CA ILE A 275 7.09 1.02 24.82
C ILE A 275 8.48 1.26 25.38
N ASN A 276 8.60 1.37 26.70
CA ASN A 276 9.90 1.47 27.37
C ASN A 276 10.65 0.13 27.31
N ILE A 277 11.94 0.17 26.99
CA ILE A 277 12.79 -1.03 26.94
C ILE A 277 12.81 -1.79 28.27
N ASN A 278 12.65 -1.09 29.41
CA ASN A 278 12.60 -1.72 30.72
C ASN A 278 11.32 -2.54 30.93
N ASP A 279 10.18 -2.11 30.39
CA ASP A 279 8.92 -2.87 30.44
C ASP A 279 9.05 -4.18 29.65
N LEU A 280 9.83 -4.19 28.56
CA LEU A 280 10.15 -5.39 27.79
C LEU A 280 10.96 -6.42 28.60
N MET A 281 11.79 -5.95 29.53
CA MET A 281 12.68 -6.81 30.31
C MET A 281 11.99 -7.42 31.54
N VAL A 282 10.90 -6.80 32.03
CA VAL A 282 10.16 -7.23 33.23
C VAL A 282 9.06 -8.26 32.90
N ASN A 283 8.49 -8.24 31.68
CA ASN A 283 7.42 -9.15 31.26
C ASN A 283 7.87 -10.60 30.90
N ARG A 284 9.06 -11.04 31.32
CA ARG A 284 9.59 -12.40 31.07
C ARG A 284 8.93 -13.53 31.88
N ASN A 285 7.86 -13.26 32.63
CA ASN A 285 7.21 -14.23 33.53
C ASN A 285 5.77 -14.57 33.12
N HIS A 286 5.48 -14.68 31.82
CA HIS A 286 4.29 -15.37 31.32
C HIS A 286 4.66 -16.32 30.18
#